data_AF-A0A931ZYT5-F1
#
_entry.id   AF-A0A931ZYT5-F1
#
_cell.length_a   1.000
_cell.length_b   1.000
_cell.length_c   1.000
_cell.angle_alpha   90.00
_cell.angle_beta   90.00
_cell.angle_gamma   90.00
#
_symmetry.space_group_name_H-M   'P 1'
#
loop_
_entity.id
_entity.type
_entity.pdbx_description
1 polymer ?
#
loop_
_entity_poly.entity_id
_entity_poly.type
_entity_poly.pdbx_seq_one_letter_code
_entity_poly.pdbx_strand_id
1 'polypeptide(L)' 'MKVRVVKDEKESNERLVSRFNKVVQASRKLVKIRDEQYYVHKPKKRKIRTSAIKRAEYRAAKEKSKFY' A
#
# COMPACT_ATOMS: atom_id res chain seq x y z
N MET A 1 4.94 -4.94 -14.43
CA MET A 1 5.40 -3.57 -14.72
C MET A 1 6.82 -3.38 -14.17
N LYS A 2 7.76 -2.96 -15.01
CA LYS A 2 9.16 -2.71 -14.65
C LYS A 2 9.28 -1.24 -14.22
N VAL A 3 9.78 -0.97 -13.01
CA VAL A 3 10.09 0.40 -12.59
C VAL A 3 11.40 0.82 -13.24
N ARG A 4 11.37 1.89 -14.03
CA ARG A 4 12.56 2.48 -14.67
C ARG A 4 12.61 3.95 -14.30
N VAL A 5 13.75 4.39 -13.78
CA VAL A 5 14.05 5.80 -13.55
C VAL A 5 15.40 6.06 -14.20
N VAL A 6 15.45 7.10 -15.03
CA VAL A 6 16.68 7.56 -15.69
C VAL A 6 17.17 8.80 -14.93
N LYS A 7 18.48 8.96 -14.79
CA LYS A 7 19.08 10.11 -14.13
C LYS A 7 19.16 11.28 -15.11
N ASP A 8 18.81 12.48 -14.64
CA ASP A 8 18.98 13.71 -15.41
C ASP A 8 20.37 14.32 -15.13
N GLU A 9 20.96 15.01 -16.11
CA GLU A 9 22.31 15.59 -15.98
C GLU A 9 22.45 16.58 -14.82
N LYS A 10 21.38 17.30 -14.50
CA LYS A 10 21.33 18.32 -13.43
C LYS A 10 20.88 17.76 -12.08
N GLU A 11 20.71 16.45 -11.97
CA GLU A 11 20.17 15.80 -10.77
C GLU A 11 21.28 15.25 -9.87
N SER A 12 21.19 15.55 -8.56
CA SER A 12 22.03 14.92 -7.56
C SER A 12 21.61 13.47 -7.31
N ASN A 13 22.55 12.61 -6.90
CA ASN A 13 22.26 11.19 -6.67
C ASN A 13 21.17 10.97 -5.61
N GLU A 14 21.12 11.80 -4.57
CA GLU A 14 20.11 11.71 -3.51
C GLU A 14 18.69 11.97 -4.04
N ARG A 15 18.53 12.95 -4.94
CA ARG A 15 17.24 13.26 -5.57
C ARG A 15 16.78 12.10 -6.45
N LEU A 16 17.69 11.49 -7.19
CA LEU A 16 17.41 10.31 -8.00
C LEU A 16 16.90 9.14 -7.16
N VAL A 17 17.58 8.83 -6.04
CA VAL A 17 17.19 7.75 -5.12
C VAL A 17 15.81 8.03 -4.51
N SER A 18 15.55 9.27 -4.08
CA SER A 18 14.24 9.66 -3.56
C SER A 18 13.13 9.48 -4.60
N ARG A 19 13.37 9.89 -5.85
CA ARG A 19 12.43 9.71 -6.95
C ARG A 19 12.19 8.23 -7.25
N PHE A 20 13.24 7.42 -7.31
CA PHE A 20 13.13 5.97 -7.47
C PHE A 20 12.26 5.35 -6.37
N ASN A 21 12.50 5.69 -5.11
CA ASN A 21 11.73 5.18 -3.98
C ASN A 21 10.24 5.54 -4.11
N LYS A 22 9.92 6.77 -4.52
CA LYS A 22 8.52 7.19 -4.76
C LYS A 22 7.86 6.35 -5.86
N VAL A 23 8.54 6.11 -6.97
CA VAL A 23 8.00 5.30 -8.07
C VAL A 23 7.82 3.83 -7.65
N VAL A 24 8.77 3.28 -6.89
CA VAL A 24 8.65 1.93 -6.33
C VAL A 24 7.46 1.83 -5.38
N GLN A 25 7.28 2.79 -4.47
CA GLN A 25 6.15 2.83 -3.55
C GLN A 25 4.82 2.96 -4.30
N ALA A 26 4.74 3.85 -5.29
CA ALA A 26 3.56 4.02 -6.15
C ALA A 26 3.19 2.74 -6.91
N SER A 27 4.20 1.96 -7.33
CA SER A 27 3.97 0.68 -8.02
C SER A 27 3.36 -0.41 -7.14
N ARG A 28 3.42 -0.26 -5.80
CA ARG A 28 2.98 -1.26 -4.79
C ARG A 28 3.58 -2.66 -4.97
N LYS A 29 4.63 -2.82 -5.79
CA LYS A 29 5.22 -4.12 -6.13
C LYS A 29 5.77 -4.84 -4.90
N LEU A 30 6.39 -4.11 -3.98
CA LEU A 30 6.92 -4.67 -2.73
C LEU A 30 5.81 -5.26 -1.86
N VAL A 31 4.67 -4.58 -1.75
CA VAL A 31 3.51 -5.07 -1.00
C VAL A 31 2.98 -6.34 -1.64
N LYS A 32 2.82 -6.34 -2.97
CA LYS A 32 2.36 -7.51 -3.72
C LYS A 32 3.29 -8.72 -3.52
N ILE A 33 4.60 -8.54 -3.68
CA ILE A 33 5.59 -9.63 -3.50
C ILE A 33 5.52 -10.19 -2.08
N ARG A 34 5.43 -9.32 -1.07
CA ARG A 34 5.31 -9.73 0.33
C ARG A 34 4.02 -10.52 0.58
N ASP A 35 2.90 -10.07 0.01
CA ASP A 35 1.61 -10.73 0.18
C ASP A 35 1.56 -12.08 -0.57
N GLU A 36 2.31 -12.23 -1.67
CA GLU A 36 2.48 -13.46 -2.44
C GLU A 36 3.57 -14.39 -1.87
N GLN A 37 4.36 -13.94 -0.90
CA GLN A 37 5.49 -14.69 -0.34
C GLN A 37 5.05 -16.00 0.32
N TYR A 38 3.87 -16.01 0.93
CA TYR A 38 3.31 -17.18 1.59
C TYR A 38 1.99 -17.56 0.95
N TYR A 39 1.72 -18.86 0.87
CA TYR A 39 0.43 -19.34 0.41
C TYR A 39 -0.67 -18.96 1.41
N VAL A 40 -1.72 -18.30 0.93
CA VAL A 40 -2.88 -17.89 1.73
C VAL A 40 -4.14 -18.54 1.17
N HIS A 41 -4.82 -19.33 2.01
CA HIS A 41 -6.14 -19.88 1.67
C HIS A 41 -7.20 -18.78 1.52
N LYS A 42 -8.20 -19.04 0.66
CA LYS A 42 -9.37 -18.17 0.51
C LYS A 42 -10.05 -17.91 1.87
N PRO A 43 -10.45 -16.67 2.17
CA PRO A 43 -11.05 -16.36 3.46
C PRO A 43 -12.39 -17.09 3.64
N LYS A 44 -12.57 -17.72 4.80
CA LYS A 44 -13.86 -18.32 5.20
C LYS A 44 -14.92 -17.23 5.43
N LYS A 45 -16.21 -17.58 5.28
CA LYS A 45 -17.35 -16.67 5.52
C LYS A 45 -17.26 -15.93 6.87
N ARG A 46 -16.80 -16.61 7.93
CA ARG A 46 -16.58 -16.01 9.26
C ARG A 46 -15.58 -14.84 9.21
N LYS A 47 -14.44 -15.00 8.53
CA LYS A 47 -13.40 -13.95 8.40
C LYS A 47 -13.89 -12.76 7.55
N ILE A 48 -14.69 -13.04 6.53
CA ILE A 48 -15.32 -12.00 5.71
C ILE A 48 -16.28 -11.17 6.57
N ARG A 49 -17.10 -11.82 7.40
CA ARG A 49 -18.04 -11.12 8.31
C ARG A 49 -17.33 -10.28 9.35
N THR A 50 -16.33 -10.84 10.05
CA THR A 50 -15.59 -10.09 11.09
C THR A 50 -14.86 -8.88 10.50
N SER A 51 -14.27 -9.02 9.31
CA SER A 51 -13.63 -7.89 8.63
C SER A 51 -14.63 -6.84 8.12
N ALA A 52 -15.85 -7.22 7.76
CA ALA A 52 -16.91 -6.27 7.42
C ALA A 52 -17.36 -5.45 8.64
N ILE A 53 -17.57 -6.10 9.79
CA ILE A 53 -17.93 -5.44 11.05
C ILE A 53 -16.84 -4.43 11.44
N LYS A 54 -15.57 -4.84 11.44
CA LYS A 54 -14.44 -3.94 11.76
C LYS A 54 -14.36 -2.75 10.80
N ARG A 55 -14.63 -2.94 9.51
CA ARG A 55 -14.70 -1.84 8.54
C ARG A 55 -15.81 -0.85 8.88
N ALA A 56 -16.97 -1.32 9.33
CA ALA A 56 -18.07 -0.45 9.75
C ALA A 56 -17.69 0.34 11.02
N GLU A 57 -17.09 -0.32 12.02
CA GLU A 57 -16.59 0.33 13.24
C GLU A 57 -15.61 1.47 12.91
N TYR A 58 -14.61 1.21 12.07
CA TYR A 58 -13.63 2.24 11.70
C TYR A 58 -14.24 3.39 10.88
N ARG A 59 -15.25 3.12 10.04
CA ARG A 59 -15.96 4.19 9.31
C ARG A 59 -16.74 5.08 10.27
N ALA A 60 -17.47 4.49 11.21
CA ALA A 60 -18.21 5.23 12.22
C ALA A 60 -17.27 6.06 13.11
N ALA A 61 -16.13 5.50 13.52
CA ALA A 61 -15.11 6.24 14.28
C ALA A 61 -14.56 7.43 13.47
N LYS A 62 -14.25 7.22 12.19
CA LYS A 62 -13.76 8.28 11.29
C LYS A 62 -14.79 9.38 11.05
N GLU A 63 -16.07 9.06 11.02
CA GLU A 63 -17.14 10.07 10.93
C GLU A 63 -17.24 10.90 12.20
N LYS A 64 -17.21 10.25 13.37
CA LYS A 64 -17.21 10.96 14.66
C LYS A 64 -16.03 11.91 14.81
N SER A 65 -14.83 11.48 14.39
CA SER A 65 -13.60 12.28 14.46
C SER A 65 -13.51 13.42 13.43
N LYS A 66 -14.54 13.66 12.60
CA LYS A 66 -14.58 14.84 11.72
C LYS A 66 -15.16 16.06 12.43
N PHE A 67 -15.90 15.84 13.51
CA PHE A 67 -16.66 16.88 14.21
C PHE A 67 -15.97 17.33 15.51
N TYR A 68 -14.87 16.68 15.87
CA TYR A 68 -13.95 17.02 16.96
C TYR A 68 -12.55 17.15 16.38
#